data_AF-A0A350TK76-F1
#
_entry.id   AF-A0A350TK76-F1
#
_cell.length_a   1.000
_cell.length_b   1.000
_cell.length_c   1.000
_cell.angle_alpha   90.00
_cell.angle_beta   90.00
_cell.angle_gamma   90.00
#
_symmetry.space_group_name_H-M   'P 1'
#
loop_
_entity.id
_entity.type
_entity.pdbx_description
1 polymer ?
#
loop_
_entity_poly.entity_id
_entity_poly.type
_entity_poly.pdbx_seq_one_letter_code
_entity_poly.pdbx_strand_id
1 'polypeptide(L)'
;MLKTIPYYFYQVDAIEDWLDEQAQKGLFPLETRFGTAMSFRRDTPRAVRYRIDVKRNIGYTDEKARIAAYREMGWEYVCDLTPYLDIYRCDDPAAPELNTDEETLHQVLDKKLRSQILWSIALICLIPVWLYVVVLRGVPGFSGICDMLLNGYGGLFLCAALLVLSWLISSIACIIGAVTTRRRRLLQRTRRSPAQLRRWRAIRLSANLLPLAGLALCLVLLVTYTRSGRDIPVADFPAPTVSEVFPGMQSNLQWATVTPEPLSRHRYLRQKDLTLSNFYDGGYYDVDVYRIAWTWLAEGYAREQAQEAGAETITVPGWEHAWYAADADPYGGQLLVLQDGKEVWCIGYDGGQRLTDALDVFART
;
A
#
# COMPACT_ATOMS: atom_id res chain seq x y z
N MET A 1 11.29 35.26 6.28
CA MET A 1 11.92 34.03 5.74
C MET A 1 11.24 32.82 6.37
N LEU A 2 10.85 31.80 5.60
CA LEU A 2 10.29 30.57 6.15
C LEU A 2 11.42 29.57 6.40
N LYS A 3 11.47 28.95 7.59
CA LYS A 3 12.38 27.84 7.89
C LYS A 3 11.62 26.69 8.51
N THR A 4 11.93 25.48 8.07
CA THR A 4 11.35 24.26 8.61
C THR A 4 11.96 23.95 9.99
N ILE A 5 11.13 23.67 10.99
CA ILE A 5 11.61 23.38 12.36
C ILE A 5 12.39 22.04 12.30
N PRO A 6 13.69 22.00 12.66
CA PRO A 6 14.52 20.83 12.39
C PRO A 6 14.26 19.65 13.35
N TYR A 7 13.59 19.91 14.47
CA TYR A 7 13.40 18.99 15.58
C TYR A 7 11.93 18.61 15.73
N TYR A 8 11.70 17.56 16.50
CA TYR A 8 10.34 17.18 16.89
C TYR A 8 9.85 18.12 18.00
N PHE A 9 8.57 18.52 17.98
CA PHE A 9 7.99 19.50 18.93
C PHE A 9 8.16 19.16 20.41
N TYR A 10 8.44 17.89 20.72
CA TYR A 10 8.67 17.39 22.08
C TYR A 10 10.16 17.29 22.45
N GLN A 11 11.05 17.84 21.63
CA GLN A 11 12.47 18.06 21.92
C GLN A 11 12.68 19.54 22.27
N VAL A 12 12.08 19.97 23.38
CA VAL A 12 12.01 21.37 23.82
C VAL A 12 13.40 22.02 23.85
N ASP A 13 14.36 21.43 24.56
CA ASP A 13 15.72 21.97 24.69
C ASP A 13 16.40 22.21 23.33
N ALA A 14 16.19 21.29 22.37
CA ALA A 14 16.79 21.40 21.05
C ALA A 14 16.14 22.50 20.20
N ILE A 15 14.87 22.80 20.46
CA ILE A 15 14.16 23.91 19.80
C ILE A 15 14.58 25.23 20.46
N GLU A 16 14.71 25.29 21.79
CA GLU A 16 15.22 26.48 22.50
C GLU A 16 16.62 26.87 22.02
N ASP A 17 17.58 25.93 22.06
CA ASP A 17 18.95 26.15 21.57
C ASP A 17 18.97 26.60 20.11
N TRP A 18 18.10 26.01 19.28
CA TRP A 18 18.00 26.39 17.87
C TRP A 18 17.45 27.79 17.68
N LEU A 19 16.45 28.21 18.47
CA LEU A 19 15.92 29.57 18.42
C LEU A 19 16.97 30.59 18.89
N ASP A 20 17.75 30.26 19.92
CA ASP A 20 18.87 31.08 20.40
C ASP A 20 19.94 31.26 19.29
N GLU A 21 20.35 30.17 18.63
CA GLU A 21 21.27 30.21 17.48
C GLU A 21 20.71 31.03 16.31
N GLN A 22 19.40 31.01 16.11
CA GLN A 22 18.74 31.74 15.03
C GLN A 22 18.70 33.24 15.32
N ALA A 23 18.47 33.66 16.57
CA ALA A 23 18.55 35.06 16.97
C ALA A 23 19.97 35.63 16.89
N GLN A 24 21.00 34.83 17.21
CA GLN A 24 22.40 35.20 16.97
C GLN A 24 22.73 35.41 15.49
N LYS A 25 21.94 34.83 14.58
CA LYS A 25 22.03 35.04 13.13
C LYS A 25 21.13 36.17 12.63
N GLY A 26 20.48 36.91 13.55
CA GLY A 26 19.55 38.00 13.25
C GLY A 26 18.18 37.53 12.75
N LEU A 27 17.77 36.31 13.09
CA LEU A 27 16.49 35.73 12.67
C LEU A 27 15.58 35.53 13.88
N PHE A 28 14.50 36.30 13.95
CA PHE A 28 13.55 36.30 15.05
C PHE A 28 12.25 35.60 14.65
N PRO A 29 11.78 34.61 15.42
CA PRO A 29 10.54 33.89 15.14
C PRO A 29 9.32 34.82 15.19
N LEU A 30 8.35 34.58 14.31
CA LEU A 30 7.08 35.32 14.25
C LEU A 30 5.88 34.41 14.53
N GLU A 31 5.73 33.34 13.76
CA GLU A 31 4.60 32.41 13.89
C GLU A 31 4.98 31.02 13.37
N THR A 32 4.36 30.00 13.96
CA THR A 32 4.45 28.62 13.48
C THR A 32 3.48 28.39 12.33
N ARG A 33 3.96 27.90 11.20
CA ARG A 33 3.16 27.56 10.01
C ARG A 33 3.10 26.06 9.78
N PHE A 34 1.89 25.58 9.45
CA PHE A 34 1.61 24.19 9.08
C PHE A 34 2.10 23.15 10.10
N GLY A 35 2.23 23.54 11.36
CA GLY A 35 2.74 22.68 12.43
C GLY A 35 4.06 21.98 12.10
N THR A 36 4.92 22.54 11.24
CA THR A 36 6.20 21.94 10.81
C THR A 36 7.26 22.96 10.39
N ALA A 37 6.86 24.21 10.18
CA ALA A 37 7.71 25.32 9.78
C ALA A 37 7.44 26.55 10.65
N MET A 38 8.39 27.48 10.66
CA MET A 38 8.31 28.72 11.40
C MET A 38 8.75 29.88 10.52
N SER A 39 8.02 30.99 10.60
CA SER A 39 8.37 32.21 9.89
C SER A 39 9.29 33.07 10.77
N PHE A 40 10.30 33.67 10.13
CA PHE A 40 11.30 34.51 10.78
C PHE A 40 11.32 35.91 10.16
N ARG A 41 11.38 36.92 11.01
CA ARG A 41 11.79 38.28 10.66
C ARG A 41 13.31 38.39 10.72
N ARG A 42 13.90 39.11 9.76
CA ARG A 42 15.33 39.42 9.79
C ARG A 42 15.52 40.77 10.46
N ASP A 43 16.40 40.83 11.44
CA ASP A 43 16.68 42.02 12.25
C ASP A 43 18.16 41.99 12.69
N THR A 44 18.59 42.99 13.45
CA THR A 44 19.94 43.06 14.02
C THR A 44 20.24 41.82 14.88
N PRO A 45 21.37 41.12 14.64
CA PRO A 45 21.80 40.00 15.47
C PRO A 45 21.91 40.40 16.94
N ARG A 46 21.23 39.67 17.82
CA ARG A 46 21.28 39.87 19.28
C ARG A 46 21.31 38.54 19.99
N ALA A 47 22.01 38.49 21.12
CA ALA A 47 21.95 37.35 22.02
C ALA A 47 20.64 37.45 22.81
N VAL A 48 19.72 36.54 22.52
CA VAL A 48 18.38 36.51 23.12
C VAL A 48 18.10 35.07 23.53
N ARG A 49 17.43 34.90 24.68
CA ARG A 49 17.06 33.58 25.22
C ARG A 49 15.61 33.25 24.88
N TYR A 50 15.38 32.10 24.27
CA TYR A 50 14.05 31.54 24.07
C TYR A 50 13.79 30.41 25.06
N ARG A 51 12.59 30.39 25.63
CA ARG A 51 12.09 29.30 26.48
C ARG A 51 10.70 28.87 26.05
N ILE A 52 10.43 27.58 26.14
CA ILE A 52 9.15 26.98 25.76
C ILE A 52 8.42 26.53 27.02
N ASP A 53 7.19 27.01 27.20
CA ASP A 53 6.35 26.66 28.35
C ASP A 53 5.01 26.02 27.91
N VAL A 54 4.40 25.27 28.83
CA VAL A 54 3.14 24.56 28.62
C VAL A 54 1.94 25.47 28.85
N LYS A 55 0.95 25.42 27.96
CA LYS A 55 -0.39 25.97 28.21
C LYS A 55 -1.11 25.16 29.30
N ARG A 56 -1.05 25.63 30.56
CA ARG A 56 -1.71 24.97 31.71
C ARG A 56 -3.24 24.92 31.59
N ASN A 57 -3.86 25.98 31.07
CA ASN A 57 -5.30 26.05 30.81
C ASN A 57 -5.54 26.66 29.42
N ILE A 58 -6.35 25.99 28.60
CA ILE A 58 -6.79 26.49 27.30
C ILE A 58 -8.00 27.41 27.56
N GLY A 59 -7.75 28.69 27.85
CA GLY A 59 -8.79 29.67 28.17
C GLY A 59 -8.27 31.12 28.13
N TYR A 60 -9.11 32.03 27.65
CA TYR A 60 -8.72 33.41 27.30
C TYR A 60 -8.36 34.29 28.51
N THR A 61 -8.95 34.00 29.68
CA THR A 61 -8.81 34.81 30.90
C THR A 61 -7.50 34.50 31.64
N ASP A 62 -7.12 33.23 31.75
CA ASP A 62 -5.87 32.79 32.39
C ASP A 62 -4.65 33.05 31.49
N GLU A 63 -4.81 32.98 30.16
CA GLU A 63 -3.72 33.21 29.20
C GLU A 63 -3.18 34.64 29.28
N LYS A 64 -4.06 35.65 29.36
CA LYS A 64 -3.66 37.06 29.50
C LYS A 64 -2.97 37.33 30.83
N ALA A 65 -3.48 36.77 31.93
CA ALA A 65 -2.89 36.93 33.26
C ALA A 65 -1.50 36.30 33.32
N ARG A 66 -1.31 35.11 32.73
CA ARG A 66 -0.02 34.43 32.63
C ARG A 66 0.98 35.21 31.78
N ILE A 67 0.58 35.68 30.60
CA ILE A 67 1.45 36.49 29.73
C ILE A 67 1.86 37.79 30.43
N ALA A 68 0.95 38.43 31.17
CA ALA A 68 1.25 39.63 31.95
C ALA A 68 2.27 39.33 33.07
N ALA A 69 2.06 38.25 33.85
CA ALA A 69 3.00 37.83 34.89
C ALA A 69 4.39 37.50 34.33
N TYR A 70 4.47 36.89 33.15
CA TYR A 70 5.75 36.59 32.50
C TYR A 70 6.43 37.86 31.97
N ARG A 71 5.65 38.82 31.48
CA ARG A 71 6.17 40.14 31.09
C ARG A 71 6.76 40.91 32.28
N GLU A 72 6.15 40.81 33.46
CA GLU A 72 6.69 41.40 34.70
C GLU A 72 8.04 40.77 35.10
N MET A 73 8.27 39.50 34.75
CA MET A 73 9.55 38.80 34.94
C MET A 73 10.55 39.03 33.78
N GLY A 74 10.24 39.91 32.83
CA GLY A 74 11.11 40.24 31.69
C GLY A 74 10.96 39.33 30.46
N TRP A 75 9.95 38.44 30.44
CA TRP A 75 9.70 37.52 29.33
C TRP A 75 8.57 38.02 28.42
N GLU A 76 8.88 38.22 27.14
CA GLU A 76 7.91 38.57 26.11
C GLU A 76 7.34 37.32 25.42
N TYR A 77 6.02 37.27 25.29
CA TYR A 77 5.36 36.27 24.46
C TYR A 77 5.66 36.49 22.97
N VAL A 78 5.99 35.42 22.25
CA VAL A 78 6.26 35.49 20.80
C VAL A 78 5.14 34.85 20.01
N CYS A 79 4.97 33.53 20.12
CA CYS A 79 3.96 32.78 19.39
C CYS A 79 3.76 31.38 20.00
N ASP A 80 2.75 30.68 19.51
CA ASP A 80 2.51 29.28 19.80
C ASP A 80 3.41 28.36 18.94
N LEU A 81 4.03 27.38 19.59
CA LEU A 81 4.75 26.30 18.91
C LEU A 81 3.78 25.18 18.51
N THR A 82 2.84 24.86 19.41
CA THR A 82 1.73 23.93 19.21
C THR A 82 0.52 24.43 20.02
N PRO A 83 -0.68 23.86 19.86
CA PRO A 83 -1.84 24.22 20.70
C PRO A 83 -1.64 24.08 22.23
N TYR A 84 -0.52 23.50 22.67
CA TYR A 84 -0.19 23.25 24.07
C TYR A 84 1.15 23.85 24.52
N LEU A 85 1.92 24.47 23.61
CA LEU A 85 3.27 24.96 23.89
C LEU A 85 3.43 26.37 23.34
N ASP A 86 3.91 27.28 24.18
CA ASP A 86 4.18 28.69 23.85
C ASP A 86 5.67 28.99 23.89
N ILE A 87 6.09 29.95 23.07
CA ILE A 87 7.47 30.42 23.01
C ILE A 87 7.54 31.82 23.63
N TYR A 88 8.44 31.96 24.59
CA TYR A 88 8.75 33.21 25.26
C TYR A 88 10.19 33.63 24.96
N ARG A 89 10.43 34.94 24.95
CA ARG A 89 11.70 35.59 24.63
C ARG A 89 12.15 36.46 25.80
N CYS A 90 13.41 36.37 26.21
CA CYS A 90 14.02 37.29 27.16
C CYS A 90 15.29 37.91 26.56
N ASP A 91 15.32 39.24 26.54
CA ASP A 91 16.46 40.02 26.03
C ASP A 91 17.51 40.30 27.12
N ASP A 92 17.14 40.19 28.40
CA ASP A 92 18.05 40.41 29.54
C ASP A 92 18.74 39.09 29.96
N PRO A 93 20.09 39.01 29.92
CA PRO A 93 20.83 37.85 30.40
C PRO A 93 20.77 37.67 31.93
N ALA A 94 20.49 38.72 32.71
CA ALA A 94 20.42 38.69 34.17
C ALA A 94 19.02 38.37 34.71
N ALA A 95 17.99 38.30 33.85
CA ALA A 95 16.64 37.97 34.26
C ALA A 95 16.56 36.54 34.83
N PRO A 96 15.72 36.32 35.87
CA PRO A 96 15.50 35.00 36.44
C PRO A 96 15.01 34.02 35.37
N GLU A 97 15.53 32.80 35.42
CA GLU A 97 15.12 31.72 34.52
C GLU A 97 13.61 31.52 34.67
N LEU A 98 12.89 31.43 33.54
CA LEU A 98 11.47 31.13 33.53
C LEU A 98 11.31 29.75 34.20
N ASN A 99 10.95 29.76 35.49
CA ASN A 99 10.86 28.56 36.32
C ASN A 99 9.70 27.75 35.78
N THR A 100 10.03 26.87 34.85
CA THR A 100 9.10 26.01 34.15
C THR A 100 8.90 24.83 35.10
N ASP A 101 7.66 24.56 35.53
CA ASP A 101 7.38 23.32 36.26
C ASP A 101 7.74 22.16 35.32
N GLU A 102 8.99 21.70 35.40
CA GLU A 102 9.59 20.71 34.52
C GLU A 102 8.78 19.40 34.58
N GLU A 103 8.17 19.13 35.73
CA GLU A 103 7.18 18.06 35.92
C GLU A 103 5.94 18.21 35.03
N THR A 104 5.36 19.41 34.88
CA THR A 104 4.17 19.64 34.06
C THR A 104 4.47 19.50 32.58
N LEU A 105 5.64 19.98 32.14
CA LEU A 105 6.16 19.75 30.81
C LEU A 105 6.33 18.25 30.57
N HIS A 106 6.99 17.53 31.48
CA HIS A 106 7.16 16.09 31.38
C HIS A 106 5.84 15.33 31.31
N GLN A 107 4.83 15.69 32.11
CA GLN A 107 3.52 15.03 32.09
C GLN A 107 2.80 15.18 30.73
N VAL A 108 2.76 16.39 30.17
CA VAL A 108 2.13 16.64 28.86
C VAL A 108 2.86 15.87 27.76
N LEU A 109 4.18 15.88 27.80
CA LEU A 109 4.97 15.18 26.81
C LEU A 109 4.88 13.66 26.95
N ASP A 110 4.84 13.11 28.17
CA ASP A 110 4.67 11.67 28.42
C ASP A 110 3.28 11.17 28.00
N LYS A 111 2.23 11.94 28.27
CA LYS A 111 0.87 11.62 27.82
C LYS A 111 0.81 11.49 26.29
N LYS A 112 1.50 12.39 25.57
CA LYS A 112 1.53 12.38 24.11
C LYS A 112 2.40 11.26 23.54
N LEU A 113 3.57 10.99 24.13
CA LEU A 113 4.41 9.86 23.74
C LEU A 113 3.67 8.53 23.94
N ARG A 114 2.94 8.37 25.06
CA ARG A 114 2.06 7.20 25.28
C ARG A 114 0.96 7.11 24.24
N SER A 115 0.27 8.22 23.95
CA SER A 115 -0.75 8.26 22.91
C SER A 115 -0.19 7.86 21.54
N GLN A 116 1.00 8.35 21.16
CA GLN A 116 1.63 7.97 19.89
C GLN A 116 2.01 6.48 19.84
N ILE A 117 2.52 5.93 20.94
CA ILE A 117 2.79 4.49 21.03
C ILE A 117 1.48 3.72 20.89
N LEU A 118 0.42 4.14 21.57
CA LEU A 118 -0.90 3.49 21.53
C LEU A 118 -1.50 3.51 20.12
N TRP A 119 -1.42 4.66 19.42
CA TRP A 119 -1.83 4.79 18.03
C TRP A 119 -0.98 3.93 17.09
N SER A 120 0.33 3.84 17.34
CA SER A 120 1.22 2.98 16.54
C SER A 120 0.89 1.49 16.73
N ILE A 121 0.58 1.07 17.96
CA ILE A 121 0.11 -0.29 18.27
C ILE A 121 -1.23 -0.55 17.60
N ALA A 122 -2.19 0.36 17.72
CA ALA A 122 -3.49 0.25 17.06
C ALA A 122 -3.36 0.10 15.53
N LEU A 123 -2.45 0.86 14.91
CA LEU A 123 -2.16 0.77 13.48
C LEU A 123 -1.56 -0.60 13.11
N ILE A 124 -0.66 -1.15 13.93
CA ILE A 124 -0.13 -2.51 13.74
C ILE A 124 -1.25 -3.55 13.86
N CYS A 125 -2.15 -3.41 14.82
CA CYS A 125 -3.29 -4.31 15.01
C CYS A 125 -4.32 -4.25 13.85
N LEU A 126 -4.37 -3.14 13.10
CA LEU A 126 -5.25 -3.00 11.93
C LEU A 126 -4.69 -3.67 10.66
N ILE A 127 -3.38 -3.95 10.60
CA ILE A 127 -2.73 -4.64 9.47
C ILE A 127 -3.44 -5.96 9.10
N PRO A 128 -3.69 -6.91 10.03
CA PRO A 128 -4.34 -8.17 9.69
C PRO A 128 -5.79 -7.99 9.20
N VAL A 129 -6.52 -7.00 9.73
CA VAL A 129 -7.89 -6.68 9.28
C VAL A 129 -7.87 -6.15 7.85
N TRP A 130 -6.93 -5.24 7.54
CA TRP A 130 -6.77 -4.70 6.20
C TRP A 130 -6.32 -5.76 5.20
N LEU A 131 -5.34 -6.61 5.56
CA LEU A 131 -4.94 -7.78 4.78
C LEU A 131 -6.12 -8.71 4.52
N TYR A 132 -6.93 -8.98 5.54
CA TYR A 132 -8.11 -9.83 5.35
C TYR A 132 -9.10 -9.23 4.34
N VAL A 133 -9.38 -7.93 4.43
CA VAL A 133 -10.36 -7.26 3.55
C VAL A 133 -9.84 -7.08 2.12
N VAL A 134 -8.59 -6.66 1.95
CA VAL A 134 -8.02 -6.33 0.63
C VAL A 134 -7.52 -7.57 -0.09
N VAL A 135 -7.02 -8.54 0.66
CA VAL A 135 -6.39 -9.73 0.11
C VAL A 135 -7.34 -10.91 0.27
N LEU A 136 -7.59 -11.38 1.50
CA LEU A 136 -8.18 -12.70 1.74
C LEU A 136 -9.69 -12.83 1.42
N ARG A 137 -10.45 -11.73 1.42
CA ARG A 137 -11.92 -11.77 1.26
C ARG A 137 -12.38 -12.18 -0.15
N GLY A 138 -11.50 -12.10 -1.15
CA GLY A 138 -11.85 -12.33 -2.55
C GLY A 138 -10.70 -12.90 -3.37
N VAL A 139 -9.81 -13.68 -2.73
CA VAL A 139 -8.81 -14.48 -3.46
C VAL A 139 -9.55 -15.68 -4.06
N PRO A 140 -9.70 -15.77 -5.39
CA PRO A 140 -10.04 -17.03 -6.02
C PRO A 140 -8.89 -18.04 -5.79
N GLY A 141 -9.19 -19.34 -5.82
CA GLY A 141 -8.13 -20.35 -5.86
C GLY A 141 -7.24 -20.10 -7.08
N PHE A 142 -5.92 -20.03 -6.86
CA PHE A 142 -4.95 -19.94 -7.95
C PHE A 142 -4.22 -21.26 -8.08
N SER A 143 -4.01 -21.71 -9.31
CA SER A 143 -3.28 -22.94 -9.62
C SER A 143 -1.79 -22.83 -9.25
N GLY A 144 -1.26 -21.60 -9.24
CA GLY A 144 0.12 -21.33 -8.85
C GLY A 144 0.54 -19.86 -8.96
N ILE A 145 1.85 -19.63 -9.03
CA ILE A 145 2.45 -18.28 -9.01
C ILE A 145 2.24 -17.58 -10.35
N CYS A 146 2.35 -18.31 -11.47
CA CYS A 146 2.16 -17.76 -12.81
C CYS A 146 0.69 -17.35 -13.01
N ASP A 147 -0.25 -18.18 -12.56
CA ASP A 147 -1.68 -17.88 -12.53
C ASP A 147 -2.00 -16.65 -11.67
N MET A 148 -1.43 -16.57 -10.47
CA MET A 148 -1.54 -15.40 -9.59
C MET A 148 -0.97 -14.12 -10.22
N LEU A 149 0.13 -14.22 -10.96
CA LEU A 149 0.72 -13.09 -11.68
C LEU A 149 -0.16 -12.65 -12.85
N LEU A 150 -0.69 -13.60 -13.63
CA LEU A 150 -1.51 -13.35 -14.81
C LEU A 150 -2.82 -12.63 -14.45
N ASN A 151 -3.51 -13.13 -13.43
CA ASN A 151 -4.72 -12.53 -12.88
C ASN A 151 -4.48 -11.20 -12.13
N GLY A 152 -3.22 -10.76 -12.02
CA GLY A 152 -2.87 -9.46 -11.45
C GLY A 152 -2.83 -9.37 -9.94
N TYR A 153 -3.30 -10.41 -9.26
CA TYR A 153 -3.26 -10.51 -7.80
C TYR A 153 -1.83 -10.51 -7.28
N GLY A 154 -0.86 -11.06 -8.02
CA GLY A 154 0.56 -11.04 -7.63
C GLY A 154 1.09 -9.62 -7.40
N GLY A 155 0.67 -8.66 -8.23
CA GLY A 155 1.00 -7.24 -8.04
C GLY A 155 0.32 -6.64 -6.80
N LEU A 156 -0.93 -7.01 -6.54
CA LEU A 156 -1.68 -6.62 -5.34
C LEU A 156 -1.02 -7.14 -4.06
N PHE A 157 -0.63 -8.42 -4.02
CA PHE A 157 0.09 -9.02 -2.90
C PHE A 157 1.44 -8.35 -2.65
N LEU A 158 2.21 -8.07 -3.70
CA LEU A 158 3.49 -7.36 -3.58
C LEU A 158 3.29 -5.95 -3.02
N CYS A 159 2.32 -5.20 -3.55
CA CYS A 159 2.02 -3.86 -3.06
C CYS A 159 1.52 -3.89 -1.61
N ALA A 160 0.64 -4.82 -1.26
CA ALA A 160 0.20 -5.04 0.11
C ALA A 160 1.38 -5.35 1.05
N ALA A 161 2.28 -6.24 0.66
CA ALA A 161 3.47 -6.57 1.43
C ALA A 161 4.40 -5.36 1.64
N LEU A 162 4.62 -4.55 0.60
CA LEU A 162 5.42 -3.32 0.70
C LEU A 162 4.75 -2.28 1.61
N LEU A 163 3.43 -2.15 1.58
CA LEU A 163 2.66 -1.30 2.48
C LEU A 163 2.79 -1.75 3.93
N VAL A 164 2.61 -3.04 4.20
CA VAL A 164 2.80 -3.63 5.53
C VAL A 164 4.22 -3.39 6.02
N LEU A 165 5.23 -3.65 5.19
CA LEU A 165 6.63 -3.43 5.55
C LEU A 165 6.90 -1.95 5.87
N SER A 166 6.39 -1.03 5.05
CA SER A 166 6.52 0.41 5.28
C SER A 166 5.85 0.84 6.59
N TRP A 167 4.64 0.34 6.87
CA TRP A 167 3.92 0.61 8.11
C TRP A 167 4.66 0.05 9.33
N LEU A 168 5.20 -1.17 9.24
CA LEU A 168 6.00 -1.77 10.31
C LEU A 168 7.27 -0.96 10.59
N ILE A 169 8.02 -0.59 9.55
CA ILE A 169 9.21 0.26 9.69
C ILE A 169 8.85 1.59 10.35
N SER A 170 7.75 2.22 9.93
CA SER A 170 7.27 3.49 10.46
C SER A 170 6.88 3.40 11.94
N SER A 171 6.12 2.37 12.29
CA SER A 171 5.69 2.12 13.67
C SER A 171 6.87 1.78 14.58
N ILE A 172 7.81 0.94 14.12
CA ILE A 172 9.04 0.64 14.86
C ILE A 172 9.90 1.90 15.03
N ALA A 173 10.07 2.71 13.98
CA ALA A 173 10.79 3.97 14.06
C ALA A 173 10.11 4.97 15.01
N CYS A 174 8.77 5.00 15.05
CA CYS A 174 8.00 5.81 15.99
C CYS A 174 8.22 5.33 17.44
N ILE A 175 8.14 4.03 17.70
CA ILE A 175 8.36 3.43 19.01
C ILE A 175 9.80 3.65 19.49
N ILE A 176 10.80 3.37 18.66
CA ILE A 176 12.21 3.64 18.97
C ILE A 176 12.42 5.14 19.20
N GLY A 177 11.82 6.00 18.37
CA GLY A 177 11.85 7.44 18.55
C GLY A 177 11.27 7.89 19.90
N ALA A 178 10.12 7.34 20.28
CA ALA A 178 9.44 7.65 21.53
C ALA A 178 10.23 7.12 22.75
N VAL A 179 10.70 5.87 22.70
CA VAL A 179 11.49 5.23 23.77
C VAL A 179 12.85 5.88 23.93
N THR A 180 13.53 6.23 22.83
CA THR A 180 14.81 6.95 22.90
C THR A 180 14.63 8.38 23.42
N THR A 181 13.52 9.05 23.10
CA THR A 181 13.20 10.36 23.68
C THR A 181 12.92 10.24 25.18
N ARG A 182 12.20 9.18 25.60
CA ARG A 182 11.91 8.88 27.01
C ARG A 182 13.18 8.52 27.80
N ARG A 183 14.07 7.68 27.24
CA ARG A 183 15.37 7.34 27.85
C ARG A 183 16.33 8.54 27.92
N ARG A 184 16.30 9.45 26.94
CA ARG A 184 17.12 10.68 26.95
C ARG A 184 16.73 11.65 28.05
N ARG A 185 15.44 11.73 28.41
CA ARG A 185 14.98 12.52 29.56
C ARG A 185 15.53 12.00 30.89
N LEU A 186 15.71 10.68 31.00
CA LEU A 186 16.15 10.04 32.25
C LEU A 186 17.67 10.08 32.48
N LEU A 187 18.50 10.38 31.46
CA LEU A 187 19.95 10.14 31.50
C LEU A 187 20.86 11.36 31.26
N GLN A 188 20.35 12.60 31.41
CA GLN A 188 21.09 13.85 31.19
C GLN A 188 21.49 14.16 29.71
N ARG A 189 21.18 15.41 29.35
CA ARG A 189 21.68 16.32 28.27
C ARG A 189 22.80 15.84 27.32
N THR A 190 22.65 14.70 26.64
CA THR A 190 23.60 14.33 25.57
C THR A 190 23.13 14.84 24.20
N ARG A 191 23.77 15.95 23.76
CA ARG A 191 23.65 16.60 22.44
C ARG A 191 23.79 15.59 21.30
N ARG A 192 22.85 15.61 20.34
CA ARG A 192 23.07 15.01 19.01
C ARG A 192 23.35 16.10 17.98
N SER A 193 24.20 15.77 17.01
CA SER A 193 24.52 16.68 15.92
C SER A 193 23.31 16.91 14.99
N PRO A 194 23.13 18.14 14.46
CA PRO A 194 22.00 18.50 13.59
C PRO A 194 21.92 17.66 12.30
N ALA A 195 23.02 17.02 11.87
CA ALA A 195 23.04 16.10 10.73
C ALA A 195 22.28 14.79 11.00
N GLN A 196 22.43 14.20 12.19
CA GLN A 196 21.71 12.97 12.54
C GLN A 196 20.20 13.23 12.59
N LEU A 197 19.78 14.39 13.10
CA LEU A 197 18.36 14.74 13.28
C LEU A 197 17.63 15.01 11.94
N ARG A 198 18.31 15.62 10.97
CA ARG A 198 17.80 15.74 9.59
C ARG A 198 17.56 14.38 8.93
N ARG A 199 18.44 13.40 9.17
CA ARG A 199 18.30 12.02 8.67
C ARG A 199 17.04 11.34 9.20
N TRP A 200 16.74 11.49 10.50
CA TRP A 200 15.51 10.95 11.12
C TRP A 200 14.23 11.64 10.63
N ARG A 201 14.29 12.91 10.20
CA ARG A 201 13.15 13.60 9.58
C ARG A 201 12.88 13.09 8.16
N ALA A 202 13.92 12.94 7.35
CA ALA A 202 13.80 12.37 6.01
C ALA A 202 13.20 10.97 6.05
N ILE A 203 13.69 10.11 6.97
CA ILE A 203 13.16 8.75 7.20
C ILE A 203 11.67 8.78 7.56
N ARG A 204 11.21 9.74 8.37
CA ARG A 204 9.79 9.86 8.77
C ARG A 204 8.88 10.40 7.66
N LEU A 205 9.37 11.31 6.82
CA LEU A 205 8.61 11.81 5.68
C LEU A 205 8.52 10.74 4.57
N SER A 206 9.62 10.04 4.28
CA SER A 206 9.61 8.92 3.34
C SER A 206 8.71 7.78 3.83
N ALA A 207 8.67 7.53 5.14
CA ALA A 207 7.78 6.56 5.78
C ALA A 207 6.28 6.82 5.54
N ASN A 208 5.86 8.07 5.31
CA ASN A 208 4.45 8.39 5.05
C ASN A 208 4.13 8.53 3.56
N LEU A 209 5.09 8.97 2.73
CA LEU A 209 4.88 9.14 1.29
C LEU A 209 4.87 7.81 0.52
N LEU A 210 5.74 6.87 0.90
CA LEU A 210 5.80 5.55 0.28
C LEU A 210 4.46 4.78 0.37
N PRO A 211 3.78 4.71 1.53
CA PRO A 211 2.54 3.98 1.63
C PRO A 211 1.36 4.68 0.94
N LEU A 212 1.36 6.00 0.86
CA LEU A 212 0.38 6.74 0.06
C LEU A 212 0.53 6.45 -1.44
N ALA A 213 1.77 6.41 -1.94
CA ALA A 213 2.05 6.03 -3.32
C ALA A 213 1.68 4.55 -3.59
N GLY A 214 1.99 3.64 -2.66
CA GLY A 214 1.61 2.24 -2.76
C GLY A 214 0.10 2.02 -2.75
N LEU A 215 -0.65 2.74 -1.91
CA LEU A 215 -2.12 2.70 -1.87
C LEU A 215 -2.71 3.20 -3.20
N ALA A 216 -2.20 4.31 -3.73
CA ALA A 216 -2.64 4.84 -5.01
C ALA A 216 -2.41 3.85 -6.15
N LEU A 217 -1.24 3.18 -6.17
CA LEU A 217 -0.94 2.15 -7.15
C LEU A 217 -1.87 0.94 -7.01
N CYS A 218 -2.16 0.48 -5.78
CA CYS A 218 -3.16 -0.57 -5.54
C CYS A 218 -4.53 -0.22 -6.10
N LEU A 219 -4.99 1.02 -5.88
CA LEU A 219 -6.30 1.47 -6.37
C LEU A 219 -6.33 1.54 -7.91
N VAL A 220 -5.24 2.01 -8.54
CA VAL A 220 -5.12 2.01 -10.01
C VAL A 220 -5.16 0.58 -10.55
N LEU A 221 -4.40 -0.33 -9.95
CA LEU A 221 -4.40 -1.75 -10.32
C LEU A 221 -5.79 -2.36 -10.17
N LEU A 222 -6.47 -2.12 -9.04
CA LEU A 222 -7.83 -2.61 -8.81
C LEU A 222 -8.82 -2.09 -9.85
N VAL A 223 -8.74 -0.81 -10.24
CA VAL A 223 -9.59 -0.25 -11.31
C VAL A 223 -9.26 -0.86 -12.67
N THR A 224 -7.98 -1.14 -12.95
CA THR A 224 -7.62 -1.80 -14.21
C THR A 224 -8.11 -3.25 -14.27
N TYR A 225 -8.09 -3.98 -13.16
CA TYR A 225 -8.53 -5.38 -13.10
C TYR A 225 -10.05 -5.54 -13.02
N THR A 226 -10.77 -4.57 -12.46
CA THR A 226 -12.25 -4.59 -12.42
C THR A 226 -12.89 -4.05 -13.70
N ARG A 227 -12.09 -3.69 -14.70
CA ARG A 227 -12.61 -3.18 -15.98
C ARG A 227 -13.29 -4.33 -16.73
N SER A 228 -14.61 -4.20 -16.90
CA SER A 228 -15.41 -5.19 -17.64
C SER A 228 -14.87 -5.41 -19.06
N GLY A 229 -14.86 -6.68 -19.47
CA GLY A 229 -14.54 -7.08 -20.83
C GLY A 229 -15.52 -6.51 -21.86
N ARG A 230 -15.16 -6.63 -23.13
CA ARG A 230 -16.03 -6.29 -24.25
C ARG A 230 -16.47 -7.55 -24.96
N ASP A 231 -17.77 -7.70 -25.16
CA ASP A 231 -18.30 -8.83 -25.91
C ASP A 231 -17.93 -8.72 -27.39
N ILE A 232 -17.62 -9.86 -27.98
CA ILE A 232 -17.32 -10.02 -29.40
C ILE A 232 -18.25 -11.07 -30.01
N PRO A 233 -18.52 -11.02 -31.32
CA PRO A 233 -19.26 -12.07 -31.99
C PRO A 233 -18.55 -13.43 -31.84
N VAL A 234 -19.30 -14.49 -31.54
CA VAL A 234 -18.75 -15.85 -31.38
C VAL A 234 -18.05 -16.33 -32.66
N ALA A 235 -18.54 -15.92 -33.83
CA ALA A 235 -17.93 -16.25 -35.13
C ALA A 235 -16.52 -15.65 -35.31
N ASP A 236 -16.16 -14.60 -34.55
CA ASP A 236 -14.84 -13.97 -34.60
C ASP A 236 -13.86 -14.56 -33.57
N PHE A 237 -14.30 -15.56 -32.79
CA PHE A 237 -13.47 -16.21 -31.78
C PHE A 237 -12.43 -17.13 -32.45
N PRO A 238 -11.15 -17.11 -32.01
CA PRO A 238 -10.06 -17.79 -32.72
C PRO A 238 -10.01 -19.32 -32.54
N ALA A 239 -10.80 -19.87 -31.62
CA ALA A 239 -10.83 -21.30 -31.31
C ALA A 239 -12.18 -21.90 -31.74
N PRO A 240 -12.21 -23.21 -32.05
CA PRO A 240 -13.43 -23.86 -32.52
C PRO A 240 -14.51 -23.87 -31.45
N THR A 241 -15.76 -23.83 -31.91
CA THR A 241 -16.95 -24.00 -31.07
C THR A 241 -17.24 -25.48 -30.82
N VAL A 242 -18.04 -25.78 -29.80
CA VAL A 242 -18.46 -27.16 -29.47
C VAL A 242 -19.09 -27.89 -30.66
N SER A 243 -19.82 -27.18 -31.52
CA SER A 243 -20.44 -27.73 -32.74
C SER A 243 -19.43 -28.05 -33.85
N GLU A 244 -18.29 -27.37 -33.88
CA GLU A 244 -17.21 -27.64 -34.84
C GLU A 244 -16.35 -28.81 -34.34
N VAL A 245 -16.14 -28.92 -33.02
CA VAL A 245 -15.45 -30.05 -32.39
C VAL A 245 -16.31 -31.32 -32.46
N PHE A 246 -17.61 -31.19 -32.18
CA PHE A 246 -18.58 -32.28 -32.16
C PHE A 246 -19.85 -31.89 -32.97
N PRO A 247 -19.95 -32.27 -34.26
CA PRO A 247 -21.05 -31.88 -35.15
C PRO A 247 -22.48 -32.22 -34.69
N GLY A 248 -22.64 -33.08 -33.68
CA GLY A 248 -23.92 -33.43 -33.06
C GLY A 248 -24.29 -32.61 -31.81
N MET A 249 -23.43 -31.68 -31.38
CA MET A 249 -23.61 -30.90 -30.16
C MET A 249 -23.84 -29.42 -30.49
N GLN A 250 -24.82 -28.81 -29.85
CA GLN A 250 -25.15 -27.40 -29.97
C GLN A 250 -25.26 -26.77 -28.59
N SER A 251 -25.02 -25.47 -28.50
CA SER A 251 -25.18 -24.69 -27.27
C SER A 251 -26.38 -23.75 -27.42
N ASN A 252 -27.23 -23.73 -26.40
CA ASN A 252 -28.36 -22.79 -26.35
C ASN A 252 -27.95 -21.40 -25.83
N LEU A 253 -26.88 -21.33 -25.05
CA LEU A 253 -26.37 -20.08 -24.48
C LEU A 253 -24.88 -19.95 -24.73
N GLN A 254 -24.50 -19.00 -25.58
CA GLN A 254 -23.11 -18.76 -25.95
C GLN A 254 -22.74 -17.29 -25.99
N TRP A 255 -21.56 -16.96 -25.49
CA TRP A 255 -20.99 -15.62 -25.58
C TRP A 255 -19.46 -15.67 -25.60
N ALA A 256 -18.87 -14.71 -26.27
CA ALA A 256 -17.43 -14.51 -26.31
C ALA A 256 -17.08 -13.11 -25.85
N THR A 257 -16.04 -12.98 -25.03
CA THR A 257 -15.64 -11.70 -24.43
C THR A 257 -14.12 -11.54 -24.51
N VAL A 258 -13.67 -10.32 -24.74
CA VAL A 258 -12.26 -9.94 -24.68
C VAL A 258 -12.02 -9.07 -23.46
N THR A 259 -11.11 -9.50 -22.61
CA THR A 259 -10.67 -8.82 -21.40
C THR A 259 -9.24 -8.27 -21.61
N PRO A 260 -9.06 -6.94 -21.59
CA PRO A 260 -7.73 -6.36 -21.66
C PRO A 260 -7.08 -6.46 -20.28
N GLU A 261 -6.15 -7.40 -20.10
CA GLU A 261 -5.34 -7.52 -18.89
C GLU A 261 -3.97 -6.86 -19.09
N PRO A 262 -3.27 -6.45 -18.00
CA PRO A 262 -1.98 -5.78 -18.12
C PRO A 262 -0.88 -6.67 -18.69
N LEU A 263 -0.92 -7.97 -18.40
CA LEU A 263 0.09 -8.95 -18.78
C LEU A 263 -0.37 -9.90 -19.89
N SER A 264 -1.64 -9.82 -20.28
CA SER A 264 -2.27 -10.77 -21.19
C SER A 264 -3.34 -10.08 -22.04
N ARG A 265 -3.57 -10.58 -23.25
CA ARG A 265 -4.85 -10.40 -23.91
C ARG A 265 -5.62 -11.69 -23.73
N HIS A 266 -6.57 -11.67 -22.82
CA HIS A 266 -7.44 -12.79 -22.55
C HIS A 266 -8.71 -12.66 -23.40
N ARG A 267 -9.08 -13.76 -24.04
CA ARG A 267 -10.35 -13.90 -24.74
C ARG A 267 -10.96 -15.19 -24.25
N TYR A 268 -12.23 -15.16 -23.91
CA TYR A 268 -12.91 -16.37 -23.51
C TYR A 268 -14.20 -16.55 -24.29
N LEU A 269 -14.53 -17.81 -24.56
CA LEU A 269 -15.79 -18.29 -25.09
C LEU A 269 -16.43 -19.16 -24.00
N ARG A 270 -17.71 -18.94 -23.76
CA ARG A 270 -18.53 -19.78 -22.89
C ARG A 270 -19.69 -20.31 -23.71
N GLN A 271 -19.87 -21.62 -23.71
CA GLN A 271 -21.01 -22.30 -24.31
C GLN A 271 -21.64 -23.19 -23.24
N LYS A 272 -22.86 -22.85 -22.84
CA LYS A 272 -23.63 -23.54 -21.81
C LYS A 272 -24.88 -24.18 -22.43
N ASP A 273 -25.57 -25.00 -21.65
CA ASP A 273 -26.79 -25.70 -22.05
C ASP A 273 -26.59 -26.49 -23.34
N LEU A 274 -25.57 -27.36 -23.32
CA LEU A 274 -25.20 -28.23 -24.41
C LEU A 274 -26.28 -29.28 -24.67
N THR A 275 -26.71 -29.39 -25.92
CA THR A 275 -27.64 -30.44 -26.35
C THR A 275 -27.02 -31.81 -26.13
N LEU A 276 -27.78 -32.74 -25.53
CA LEU A 276 -27.35 -34.12 -25.23
C LEU A 276 -26.33 -34.22 -24.08
N SER A 277 -26.14 -33.18 -23.26
CA SER A 277 -25.43 -33.35 -21.99
C SER A 277 -26.26 -34.20 -21.03
N ASN A 278 -25.64 -35.19 -20.39
CA ASN A 278 -26.29 -36.03 -19.37
C ASN A 278 -26.17 -35.43 -17.96
N PHE A 279 -25.74 -34.17 -17.86
CA PHE A 279 -25.46 -33.51 -16.59
C PHE A 279 -26.66 -32.67 -16.14
N TYR A 280 -26.90 -32.65 -14.83
CA TYR A 280 -28.03 -31.92 -14.23
C TYR A 280 -27.99 -30.40 -14.50
N ASP A 281 -26.81 -29.84 -14.78
CA ASP A 281 -26.58 -28.41 -15.02
C ASP A 281 -26.47 -28.02 -16.52
N GLY A 282 -26.91 -28.89 -17.43
CA GLY A 282 -27.01 -28.54 -18.85
C GLY A 282 -25.71 -28.63 -19.65
N GLY A 283 -24.57 -28.90 -19.02
CA GLY A 283 -23.30 -29.14 -19.70
C GLY A 283 -22.58 -27.85 -20.14
N TYR A 284 -21.25 -27.90 -20.24
CA TYR A 284 -20.45 -26.74 -20.65
C TYR A 284 -19.29 -27.05 -21.59
N TYR A 285 -18.98 -26.08 -22.44
CA TYR A 285 -17.78 -25.99 -23.25
C TYR A 285 -17.21 -24.57 -23.13
N ASP A 286 -16.11 -24.45 -22.40
CA ASP A 286 -15.47 -23.19 -22.07
C ASP A 286 -14.08 -23.16 -22.69
N VAL A 287 -13.76 -22.08 -23.41
CA VAL A 287 -12.45 -21.91 -24.03
C VAL A 287 -11.84 -20.58 -23.59
N ASP A 288 -10.65 -20.63 -23.04
CA ASP A 288 -9.86 -19.48 -22.65
C ASP A 288 -8.60 -19.40 -23.51
N VAL A 289 -8.48 -18.31 -24.27
CA VAL A 289 -7.33 -18.02 -25.14
C VAL A 289 -6.56 -16.85 -24.58
N TYR A 290 -5.35 -17.11 -24.12
CA TYR A 290 -4.43 -16.12 -23.59
C TYR A 290 -3.32 -15.84 -24.59
N ARG A 291 -3.07 -14.55 -24.85
CA ARG A 291 -1.80 -14.09 -25.44
C ARG A 291 -1.01 -13.33 -24.40
N ILE A 292 -0.04 -14.01 -23.80
CA ILE A 292 0.71 -13.55 -22.63
C ILE A 292 1.94 -12.75 -23.07
N ALA A 293 2.32 -11.73 -22.31
CA ALA A 293 3.42 -10.83 -22.68
C ALA A 293 4.78 -11.56 -22.84
N TRP A 294 5.01 -12.59 -22.02
CA TRP A 294 6.28 -13.32 -21.93
C TRP A 294 6.10 -14.83 -22.07
N THR A 295 7.03 -15.50 -22.76
CA THR A 295 6.99 -16.95 -23.03
C THR A 295 7.13 -17.78 -21.75
N TRP A 296 8.09 -17.44 -20.89
CA TRP A 296 8.28 -18.15 -19.61
C TRP A 296 7.01 -18.13 -18.73
N LEU A 297 6.24 -17.03 -18.79
CA LEU A 297 5.01 -16.89 -18.01
C LEU A 297 3.88 -17.71 -18.64
N ALA A 298 3.84 -17.79 -19.97
CA ALA A 298 2.90 -18.64 -20.70
C ALA A 298 3.13 -20.13 -20.44
N GLU A 299 4.38 -20.58 -20.54
CA GLU A 299 4.80 -21.95 -20.22
C GLU A 299 4.51 -22.30 -18.76
N GLY A 300 4.85 -21.39 -17.83
CA GLY A 300 4.59 -21.56 -16.41
C GLY A 300 3.11 -21.66 -16.09
N TYR A 301 2.29 -20.76 -16.65
CA TYR A 301 0.84 -20.77 -16.48
C TYR A 301 0.20 -22.06 -17.02
N ALA A 302 0.53 -22.46 -18.25
CA ALA A 302 0.00 -23.68 -18.85
C ALA A 302 0.35 -24.92 -18.02
N ARG A 303 1.58 -24.99 -17.48
CA ARG A 303 2.02 -26.08 -16.61
C ARG A 303 1.28 -26.08 -15.27
N GLU A 304 1.05 -24.93 -14.66
CA GLU A 304 0.30 -24.83 -13.41
C GLU A 304 -1.16 -25.30 -13.59
N GLN A 305 -1.82 -24.90 -14.69
CA GLN A 305 -3.17 -25.38 -15.04
C GLN A 305 -3.21 -26.90 -15.26
N ALA A 306 -2.24 -27.43 -16.02
CA ALA A 306 -2.14 -28.87 -16.26
C ALA A 306 -1.88 -29.65 -14.95
N GLN A 307 -1.04 -29.12 -14.05
CA GLN A 307 -0.73 -29.77 -12.78
C GLN A 307 -1.92 -29.77 -11.81
N GLU A 308 -2.64 -28.66 -11.70
CA GLU A 308 -3.83 -28.58 -10.84
C GLU A 308 -4.90 -29.59 -11.30
N ALA A 309 -5.14 -29.68 -12.60
CA ALA A 309 -6.10 -30.61 -13.18
C ALA A 309 -5.64 -32.07 -13.25
N GLY A 310 -4.41 -32.40 -12.84
CA GLY A 310 -3.86 -33.76 -12.96
C GLY A 310 -3.69 -34.23 -14.41
N ALA A 311 -3.46 -33.31 -15.34
CA ALA A 311 -3.40 -33.58 -16.77
C ALA A 311 -2.10 -34.29 -17.20
N GLU A 312 -2.23 -35.23 -18.13
CA GLU A 312 -1.11 -35.96 -18.73
C GLU A 312 -0.61 -35.24 -19.98
N THR A 313 0.69 -35.37 -20.28
CA THR A 313 1.27 -34.75 -21.48
C THR A 313 0.84 -35.52 -22.73
N ILE A 314 0.34 -34.80 -23.73
CA ILE A 314 -0.05 -35.34 -25.04
C ILE A 314 0.65 -34.58 -26.16
N THR A 315 0.43 -35.00 -27.41
CA THR A 315 0.97 -34.31 -28.59
C THR A 315 -0.17 -33.87 -29.48
N VAL A 316 -0.19 -32.58 -29.82
CA VAL A 316 -1.14 -31.99 -30.76
C VAL A 316 -0.32 -31.27 -31.84
N PRO A 317 -0.54 -31.55 -33.14
CA PRO A 317 0.23 -30.92 -34.20
C PRO A 317 0.14 -29.39 -34.16
N GLY A 318 1.29 -28.73 -34.33
CA GLY A 318 1.37 -27.26 -34.35
C GLY A 318 1.38 -26.58 -32.97
N TRP A 319 1.49 -27.36 -31.89
CA TRP A 319 1.66 -26.86 -30.53
C TRP A 319 2.99 -27.36 -29.93
N GLU A 320 3.69 -26.50 -29.20
CA GLU A 320 4.95 -26.88 -28.52
C GLU A 320 4.68 -27.82 -27.35
N HIS A 321 3.63 -27.54 -26.58
CA HIS A 321 3.22 -28.33 -25.44
C HIS A 321 1.70 -28.52 -25.41
N ALA A 322 1.26 -29.71 -25.01
CA ALA A 322 -0.16 -30.04 -24.86
C ALA A 322 -0.36 -30.98 -23.67
N TRP A 323 -1.44 -30.77 -22.91
CA TRP A 323 -1.83 -31.58 -21.77
C TRP A 323 -3.32 -31.86 -21.79
N TYR A 324 -3.72 -33.04 -21.31
CA TYR A 324 -5.12 -33.45 -21.25
C TYR A 324 -5.46 -34.16 -19.94
N ALA A 325 -6.59 -33.80 -19.34
CA ALA A 325 -7.21 -34.48 -18.21
C ALA A 325 -8.63 -34.90 -18.59
N ALA A 326 -9.00 -36.14 -18.30
CA ALA A 326 -10.35 -36.66 -18.54
C ALA A 326 -11.33 -36.37 -17.38
N ASP A 327 -10.79 -36.13 -16.18
CA ASP A 327 -11.53 -35.80 -14.96
C ASP A 327 -10.73 -34.75 -14.18
N ALA A 328 -10.86 -33.49 -14.60
CA ALA A 328 -10.11 -32.35 -14.10
C ALA A 328 -10.71 -31.87 -12.75
N ASP A 329 -9.97 -32.06 -11.65
CA ASP A 329 -10.27 -31.46 -10.34
C ASP A 329 -9.68 -30.03 -10.29
N PRO A 330 -10.38 -28.98 -9.82
CA PRO A 330 -11.74 -28.90 -9.29
C PRO A 330 -12.83 -28.52 -10.31
N TYR A 331 -12.48 -28.39 -11.59
CA TYR A 331 -13.37 -27.85 -12.63
C TYR A 331 -14.52 -28.80 -13.00
N GLY A 332 -14.32 -30.12 -12.83
CA GLY A 332 -15.23 -31.18 -13.24
C GLY A 332 -15.24 -31.37 -14.76
N GLY A 333 -15.20 -32.61 -15.25
CA GLY A 333 -15.17 -32.89 -16.69
C GLY A 333 -13.75 -32.93 -17.26
N GLN A 334 -13.58 -32.59 -18.54
CA GLN A 334 -12.32 -32.71 -19.27
C GLN A 334 -11.63 -31.35 -19.39
N LEU A 335 -10.29 -31.35 -19.37
CA LEU A 335 -9.46 -30.18 -19.63
C LEU A 335 -8.43 -30.50 -20.70
N LEU A 336 -8.30 -29.62 -21.70
CA LEU A 336 -7.23 -29.63 -22.69
C LEU A 336 -6.47 -28.30 -22.60
N VAL A 337 -5.17 -28.35 -22.32
CA VAL A 337 -4.29 -27.19 -22.27
C VAL A 337 -3.30 -27.27 -23.42
N LEU A 338 -3.24 -26.24 -24.26
CA LEU A 338 -2.34 -26.15 -25.41
C LEU A 338 -1.49 -24.90 -25.27
N GLN A 339 -0.18 -25.00 -25.49
CA GLN A 339 0.74 -23.87 -25.39
C GLN A 339 1.74 -23.87 -26.55
N ASP A 340 1.93 -22.67 -27.11
CA ASP A 340 2.88 -22.38 -28.20
C ASP A 340 3.43 -20.97 -28.01
N GLY A 341 4.73 -20.87 -27.70
CA GLY A 341 5.40 -19.61 -27.38
C GLY A 341 4.68 -18.77 -26.32
N LYS A 342 3.96 -17.73 -26.77
CA LYS A 342 3.23 -16.78 -25.90
C LYS A 342 1.74 -17.06 -25.78
N GLU A 343 1.24 -18.02 -26.52
CA GLU A 343 -0.17 -18.32 -26.60
C GLU A 343 -0.50 -19.57 -25.80
N VAL A 344 -1.57 -19.49 -25.01
CA VAL A 344 -2.08 -20.61 -24.20
C VAL A 344 -3.56 -20.72 -24.42
N TRP A 345 -4.04 -21.91 -24.77
CA TRP A 345 -5.46 -22.24 -24.83
C TRP A 345 -5.79 -23.22 -23.71
N CYS A 346 -6.80 -22.90 -22.92
CA CYS A 346 -7.38 -23.80 -21.92
C CYS A 346 -8.82 -24.10 -22.35
N ILE A 347 -9.13 -25.36 -22.63
CA ILE A 347 -10.44 -25.82 -23.07
C ILE A 347 -11.01 -26.74 -22.01
N GLY A 348 -12.10 -26.31 -21.36
CA GLY A 348 -12.88 -27.11 -20.43
C GLY A 348 -14.13 -27.65 -21.12
N TYR A 349 -14.45 -28.93 -20.90
CA TYR A 349 -15.62 -29.57 -21.48
C TYR A 349 -16.16 -30.68 -20.58
N ASP A 350 -17.42 -30.62 -20.19
CA ASP A 350 -18.00 -31.67 -19.32
C ASP A 350 -18.73 -32.79 -20.06
N GLY A 351 -18.90 -32.71 -21.38
CA GLY A 351 -19.68 -33.71 -22.10
C GLY A 351 -19.02 -35.10 -22.17
N GLY A 352 -19.81 -36.11 -22.53
CA GLY A 352 -19.37 -37.51 -22.50
C GLY A 352 -18.44 -37.96 -23.63
N GLN A 353 -18.28 -37.16 -24.69
CA GLN A 353 -17.35 -37.44 -25.80
C GLN A 353 -15.94 -36.97 -25.41
N ARG A 354 -14.86 -37.61 -25.86
CA ARG A 354 -13.51 -37.17 -25.44
C ARG A 354 -12.97 -36.06 -26.33
N LEU A 355 -12.37 -35.01 -25.74
CA LEU A 355 -11.65 -33.97 -26.51
C LEU A 355 -10.48 -34.57 -27.30
N THR A 356 -9.89 -35.67 -26.82
CA THR A 356 -8.82 -36.39 -27.51
C THR A 356 -9.27 -36.99 -28.85
N ASP A 357 -10.57 -37.20 -29.05
CA ASP A 357 -11.10 -37.79 -30.28
C ASP A 357 -11.20 -36.74 -31.41
N ALA A 358 -11.04 -35.46 -31.08
CA ALA A 358 -11.16 -34.33 -32.01
C ALA A 358 -9.91 -33.42 -32.01
N LEU A 359 -8.72 -33.94 -31.66
CA LEU A 359 -7.47 -33.16 -31.61
C LEU A 359 -7.11 -32.50 -32.95
N ASP A 360 -7.51 -33.10 -34.08
CA ASP A 360 -7.26 -32.56 -35.42
C ASP A 360 -7.91 -31.19 -35.63
N VAL A 361 -9.03 -30.91 -34.95
CA VAL A 361 -9.73 -29.61 -35.02
C VAL A 361 -8.95 -28.51 -34.30
N PHE A 362 -8.09 -28.89 -33.33
CA PHE A 362 -7.26 -27.96 -32.56
C PHE A 362 -5.83 -27.82 -33.14
N ALA A 363 -5.47 -28.63 -34.14
CA ALA A 363 -4.14 -28.60 -34.73
C ALA A 363 -3.87 -27.27 -35.47
N ARG A 364 -2.63 -26.77 -35.38
CA ARG A 364 -2.16 -25.63 -36.18
C ARG A 364 -1.37 -26.14 -37.37
N THR A 365 -1.65 -25.62 -38.56
CA THR A 365 -0.93 -25.90 -39.81
C THR A 365 0.31 -25.03 -39.98
#